data_AF-A0A0M9EJY3-F1
#
_entry.id   AF-A0A0M9EJY3-F1
#
_cell.length_a   1.000
_cell.length_b   1.000
_cell.length_c   1.000
_cell.angle_alpha   90.00
_cell.angle_beta   90.00
_cell.angle_gamma   90.00
#
_symmetry.space_group_name_H-M   'P 1'
#
loop_
_entity.id
_entity.type
_entity.pdbx_description
1 polymer ?
#
loop_
_entity_poly.entity_id
_entity_poly.type
_entity_poly.pdbx_seq_one_letter_code
_entity_poly.pdbx_strand_id
1 'polypeptide(L)'
;MAEVPELDRIVVAVDPPVTGHAGSDACGIVVAGVIAKGPVQNWRAVVLDDATVRAATPDAWARVALAAMEAWGAERLVAEVNQGGDLVQSVINQIDPLVPFKAVRATRGKVARAEPVAALYEQGRVAHMQDLDALEDQMCAMTTHGFDGKGSPDRVDALVWALTELVIEPAASWRRPRMRAL
;
A
#
# COMPACT_ATOMS: atom_id res chain seq x y z
N MET A 1 4.58 0.23 24.25
CA MET A 1 3.97 0.48 22.94
C MET A 1 4.45 1.83 22.46
N ALA A 2 5.08 1.90 21.29
CA ALA A 2 5.32 3.19 20.65
C ALA A 2 3.96 3.85 20.38
N GLU A 3 3.82 5.12 20.73
CA GLU A 3 2.56 5.86 20.53
C GLU A 3 2.40 6.17 19.04
N VAL A 4 1.24 5.85 18.47
CA VAL A 4 0.91 6.21 17.09
C VAL A 4 0.78 7.73 17.02
N PRO A 5 1.55 8.42 16.15
CA PRO A 5 1.44 9.88 16.04
C PRO A 5 0.05 10.28 15.55
N GLU A 6 -0.33 11.55 15.74
CA GLU A 6 -1.55 12.07 15.12
C GLU A 6 -1.39 12.10 13.60
N LEU A 7 -2.22 11.31 12.90
CA LEU A 7 -2.18 11.14 11.45
C LEU A 7 -3.34 11.87 10.79
N ASP A 8 -3.07 12.55 9.68
CA ASP A 8 -4.11 13.27 8.93
C ASP A 8 -4.94 12.32 8.06
N ARG A 9 -4.32 11.28 7.49
CA ARG A 9 -4.99 10.27 6.66
C ARG A 9 -4.32 8.92 6.82
N ILE A 10 -5.11 7.86 6.69
CA ILE A 10 -4.67 6.46 6.74
C ILE A 10 -5.24 5.73 5.53
N VAL A 11 -4.46 4.87 4.89
CA VAL A 11 -4.90 4.00 3.79
C VAL A 11 -4.48 2.56 4.05
N VAL A 12 -5.25 1.64 3.49
CA VAL A 12 -4.86 0.23 3.36
C VAL A 12 -4.53 0.00 1.89
N ALA A 13 -3.34 -0.51 1.61
CA ALA A 13 -2.91 -0.88 0.26
C ALA A 13 -2.81 -2.40 0.12
N VAL A 14 -3.30 -2.92 -1.01
CA VAL A 14 -3.39 -4.35 -1.29
C VAL A 14 -2.68 -4.66 -2.61
N ASP A 15 -1.75 -5.62 -2.57
CA ASP A 15 -1.18 -6.27 -3.74
C ASP A 15 -1.67 -7.73 -3.80
N PRO A 16 -2.77 -8.01 -4.53
CA PRO A 16 -3.38 -9.33 -4.57
C PRO A 16 -2.63 -10.29 -5.51
N PRO A 17 -2.55 -11.59 -5.17
CA PRO A 17 -1.92 -12.59 -6.05
C PRO A 17 -2.76 -12.82 -7.31
N VAL A 18 -2.07 -13.21 -8.40
CA VAL A 18 -2.68 -13.42 -9.74
C VAL A 18 -3.68 -14.59 -9.77
N THR A 19 -3.46 -15.62 -8.95
CA THR A 19 -4.32 -16.80 -8.85
C THR A 19 -4.49 -17.18 -7.37
N GLY A 20 -5.64 -17.73 -6.97
CA GLY A 20 -5.93 -18.12 -5.59
C GLY A 20 -5.87 -19.65 -5.41
N HIS A 21 -4.68 -20.20 -5.19
CA HIS A 21 -4.45 -21.63 -4.95
C HIS A 21 -3.47 -21.80 -3.77
N ALA A 22 -3.36 -23.00 -3.19
CA ALA A 22 -2.52 -23.25 -2.01
C ALA A 22 -1.00 -23.00 -2.21
N GLY A 23 -0.55 -22.81 -3.46
CA GLY A 23 0.82 -22.44 -3.82
C GLY A 23 0.98 -20.98 -4.25
N SER A 24 -0.06 -20.16 -4.12
CA SER A 24 -0.02 -18.75 -4.52
C SER A 24 0.89 -17.92 -3.63
N ASP A 25 1.46 -16.87 -4.24
CA ASP A 25 2.22 -15.83 -3.56
C ASP A 25 1.38 -15.15 -2.46
N ALA A 26 2.03 -14.34 -1.62
CA ALA A 26 1.33 -13.66 -0.55
C ALA A 26 0.41 -12.58 -1.14
N CYS A 27 -0.68 -12.26 -0.44
CA CYS A 27 -1.43 -11.04 -0.69
C CYS A 27 -0.88 -9.96 0.24
N GLY A 28 -0.06 -9.07 -0.31
CA GLY A 28 0.50 -7.95 0.42
C GLY A 28 -0.61 -7.03 0.91
N ILE A 29 -0.69 -6.78 2.21
CA ILE A 29 -1.66 -5.84 2.80
C ILE A 29 -0.91 -4.96 3.79
N VAL A 30 -0.78 -3.68 3.47
CA VAL A 30 -0.02 -2.72 4.28
C VAL A 30 -0.93 -1.56 4.67
N VAL A 31 -0.92 -1.21 5.95
CA VAL A 31 -1.59 -0.02 6.48
C VAL A 31 -0.54 1.07 6.68
N ALA A 32 -0.80 2.26 6.14
CA ALA A 32 0.08 3.40 6.34
C ALA A 32 -0.72 4.68 6.58
N GLY A 33 -0.13 5.58 7.34
CA GLY A 33 -0.63 6.91 7.60
C GLY A 33 0.31 8.01 7.11
N VAL A 34 -0.23 9.22 6.98
CA VAL A 34 0.54 10.43 6.65
C VAL A 34 0.27 11.55 7.63
N ILE A 35 1.34 12.25 8.00
CA ILE A 35 1.33 13.55 8.67
C ILE A 35 1.53 14.60 7.56
N ALA A 36 0.43 15.21 7.14
CA ALA A 36 0.34 16.15 6.03
C ALA A 36 0.32 17.62 6.50
N LYS A 37 1.04 17.92 7.59
CA LYS A 37 1.17 19.29 8.11
C LYS A 37 2.22 20.09 7.34
N GLY A 38 1.82 21.27 6.87
CA GLY A 38 2.71 22.21 6.18
C GLY A 38 3.00 21.84 4.71
N PRO A 39 4.07 22.40 4.10
CA PRO A 39 4.43 22.15 2.70
C PRO A 39 4.68 20.67 2.42
N VAL A 40 4.40 20.21 1.19
CA VAL A 40 4.46 18.78 0.81
C VAL A 40 5.84 18.14 1.01
N GLN A 41 6.91 18.95 0.99
CA GLN A 41 8.28 18.52 1.28
C GLN A 41 8.49 18.10 2.74
N ASN A 42 7.63 18.56 3.66
CA ASN A 42 7.72 18.27 5.08
C ASN A 42 6.83 17.09 5.49
N TRP A 43 5.96 16.62 4.60
CA TRP A 43 5.06 15.51 4.91
C TRP A 43 5.85 14.26 5.24
N ARG A 44 5.41 13.54 6.27
CA ARG A 44 6.00 12.29 6.73
C ARG A 44 4.96 11.19 6.69
N ALA A 45 5.38 9.97 6.40
CA ALA A 45 4.53 8.80 6.43
C ALA A 45 4.97 7.83 7.54
N VAL A 46 4.02 7.07 8.05
CA VAL A 46 4.27 6.02 9.05
C VAL A 46 3.62 4.74 8.53
N VAL A 47 4.40 3.67 8.42
CA VAL A 47 3.88 2.32 8.18
C VAL A 47 3.39 1.79 9.51
N LEU A 48 2.10 1.47 9.57
CA LEU A 48 1.39 1.17 10.81
C LEU A 48 1.29 -0.32 11.07
N ASP A 49 1.03 -1.10 10.01
CA ASP A 49 0.70 -2.51 10.13
C ASP A 49 0.99 -3.27 8.83
N ASP A 50 1.39 -4.53 8.97
CA ASP A 50 1.54 -5.51 7.88
C ASP A 50 0.54 -6.65 8.11
N ALA A 51 -0.64 -6.52 7.49
CA ALA A 51 -1.71 -7.51 7.57
C ALA A 51 -1.61 -8.58 6.45
N THR A 52 -0.44 -8.73 5.84
CA THR A 52 -0.23 -9.62 4.69
C THR A 52 -0.58 -11.08 5.01
N VAL A 53 -1.37 -11.69 4.14
CA VAL A 53 -1.79 -13.10 4.26
C VAL A 53 -1.18 -13.97 3.16
N ARG A 54 -0.85 -15.22 3.50
CA ARG A 54 -0.31 -16.21 2.54
C ARG A 54 -1.39 -17.17 2.08
N ALA A 55 -1.31 -17.62 0.82
CA ALA A 55 -2.19 -18.65 0.25
C ALA A 55 -3.70 -18.38 0.50
N ALA A 56 -4.10 -17.12 0.43
CA ALA A 56 -5.47 -16.69 0.70
C ALA A 56 -6.33 -16.70 -0.57
N THR A 57 -7.59 -17.09 -0.44
CA THR A 57 -8.60 -16.88 -1.49
C THR A 57 -8.95 -15.40 -1.62
N PRO A 58 -9.54 -14.96 -2.75
CA PRO A 58 -9.99 -13.58 -2.91
C PRO A 58 -10.85 -13.04 -1.76
N ASP A 59 -11.83 -13.82 -1.33
CA ASP A 59 -12.70 -13.46 -0.19
C ASP A 59 -11.89 -13.32 1.12
N ALA A 60 -10.95 -14.23 1.38
CA ALA A 60 -10.18 -14.23 2.62
C ALA A 60 -9.28 -12.99 2.75
N TRP A 61 -8.50 -12.65 1.72
CA TRP A 61 -7.65 -11.45 1.82
C TRP A 61 -8.47 -10.16 1.81
N ALA A 62 -9.62 -10.13 1.11
CA ALA A 62 -10.48 -8.95 1.09
C ALA A 62 -11.08 -8.66 2.47
N ARG A 63 -11.50 -9.70 3.20
CA ARG A 63 -11.96 -9.56 4.60
C ARG A 63 -10.87 -9.03 5.52
N VAL A 64 -9.63 -9.50 5.35
CA VAL A 64 -8.49 -9.00 6.16
C VAL A 64 -8.21 -7.53 5.86
N ALA A 65 -8.21 -7.14 4.59
CA ALA A 65 -7.98 -5.75 4.21
C ALA A 65 -9.10 -4.82 4.73
N LEU A 66 -10.36 -5.24 4.68
CA LEU A 66 -11.49 -4.49 5.23
C LEU A 66 -11.44 -4.41 6.76
N ALA A 67 -11.09 -5.50 7.44
CA ALA A 67 -10.90 -5.50 8.89
C ALA A 67 -9.76 -4.56 9.33
N ALA A 68 -8.65 -4.54 8.57
CA ALA A 68 -7.55 -3.60 8.82
C ALA A 68 -7.99 -2.14 8.60
N MET A 69 -8.81 -1.88 7.57
CA MET A 69 -9.37 -0.56 7.30
C MET A 69 -10.29 -0.09 8.44
N GLU A 70 -11.14 -0.96 8.97
CA GLU A 70 -11.99 -0.66 10.13
C GLU A 70 -11.16 -0.42 11.39
N ALA A 71 -10.21 -1.32 11.70
CA ALA A 71 -9.39 -1.25 12.91
C ALA A 71 -8.55 0.03 12.99
N TRP A 72 -8.03 0.50 11.86
CA TRP A 72 -7.18 1.69 11.78
C TRP A 72 -7.94 2.96 11.37
N GLY A 73 -9.24 2.88 11.10
CA GLY A 73 -10.02 4.03 10.61
C GLY A 73 -9.49 4.58 9.29
N ALA A 74 -9.06 3.70 8.38
CA ALA A 74 -8.50 4.11 7.09
C ALA A 74 -9.57 4.75 6.20
N GLU A 75 -9.22 5.81 5.47
CA GLU A 75 -10.17 6.54 4.62
C GLU A 75 -10.38 5.88 3.25
N ARG A 76 -9.49 4.96 2.87
CA ARG A 76 -9.46 4.38 1.52
C ARG A 76 -8.71 3.05 1.49
N LEU A 77 -9.25 2.13 0.68
CA LEU A 77 -8.60 0.90 0.25
C LEU A 77 -8.05 1.09 -1.16
N VAL A 78 -6.74 0.90 -1.35
CA VAL A 78 -6.05 0.99 -2.64
C VAL A 78 -5.63 -0.40 -3.07
N ALA A 79 -5.95 -0.84 -4.28
CA ALA A 79 -5.53 -2.16 -4.74
C ALA A 79 -5.04 -2.19 -6.19
N GLU A 80 -3.99 -2.96 -6.44
CA GLU A 80 -3.52 -3.23 -7.80
C GLU A 80 -4.52 -4.11 -8.56
N VAL A 81 -4.94 -3.63 -9.75
CA VAL A 81 -5.97 -4.30 -10.57
C VAL A 81 -5.43 -4.91 -11.86
N ASN A 82 -4.10 -4.98 -12.01
CA ASN A 82 -3.49 -5.54 -13.22
C ASN A 82 -3.77 -7.03 -13.40
N GLN A 83 -4.06 -7.74 -12.31
CA GLN A 83 -4.09 -9.21 -12.25
C GLN A 83 -5.51 -9.75 -11.99
N GLY A 84 -6.49 -9.24 -12.74
CA GLY A 84 -7.90 -9.62 -12.58
C GLY A 84 -8.75 -8.49 -12.00
N GLY A 85 -8.55 -7.26 -12.48
CA GLY A 85 -9.12 -6.05 -11.90
C GLY A 85 -10.61 -6.06 -11.56
N ASP A 86 -11.44 -6.59 -12.45
CA ASP A 86 -12.88 -6.70 -12.20
C ASP A 86 -13.17 -7.63 -11.02
N LEU A 87 -12.38 -8.69 -10.82
CA LEU A 87 -12.50 -9.61 -9.70
C LEU A 87 -12.16 -8.93 -8.37
N VAL A 88 -11.06 -8.19 -8.30
CA VAL A 88 -10.60 -7.49 -7.08
C VAL A 88 -11.70 -6.56 -6.57
N GLN A 89 -12.19 -5.68 -7.45
CA GLN A 89 -13.24 -4.73 -7.08
C GLN A 89 -14.57 -5.44 -6.77
N SER A 90 -14.93 -6.48 -7.53
CA SER A 90 -16.17 -7.23 -7.29
C SER A 90 -16.18 -7.94 -5.94
N VAL A 91 -15.07 -8.58 -5.55
CA VAL A 91 -14.96 -9.28 -4.27
C VAL A 91 -15.07 -8.31 -3.10
N ILE A 92 -14.36 -7.18 -3.18
CA ILE A 92 -14.44 -6.12 -2.16
C ILE A 92 -15.88 -5.61 -2.04
N ASN A 93 -16.52 -5.25 -3.16
CA ASN A 93 -17.89 -4.73 -3.16
C ASN A 93 -18.94 -5.76 -2.72
N GLN A 94 -18.68 -7.06 -2.90
CA GLN A 94 -19.56 -8.13 -2.40
C GLN A 94 -19.56 -8.22 -0.88
N ILE A 95 -18.44 -7.88 -0.24
CA ILE A 95 -18.30 -7.90 1.22
C ILE A 95 -18.77 -6.56 1.81
N ASP A 96 -18.30 -5.45 1.25
CA ASP A 96 -18.72 -4.10 1.62
C ASP A 96 -18.86 -3.20 0.37
N PRO A 97 -20.09 -2.89 -0.07
CA PRO A 97 -20.33 -2.08 -1.26
C PRO A 97 -20.09 -0.57 -1.05
N LEU A 98 -19.91 -0.12 0.20
CA LEU A 98 -19.72 1.29 0.53
C LEU A 98 -18.26 1.69 0.73
N VAL A 99 -17.34 0.71 0.69
CA VAL A 99 -15.92 0.95 0.92
C VAL A 99 -15.35 1.94 -0.11
N PRO A 100 -14.67 3.02 0.35
CA PRO A 100 -13.91 3.90 -0.53
C PRO A 100 -12.74 3.14 -1.19
N PHE A 101 -12.98 2.60 -2.39
CA PHE A 101 -12.01 1.81 -3.13
C PHE A 101 -11.35 2.63 -4.25
N LYS A 102 -10.03 2.47 -4.41
CA LYS A 102 -9.26 2.99 -5.55
C LYS A 102 -8.47 1.88 -6.23
N ALA A 103 -8.83 1.61 -7.48
CA ALA A 103 -8.08 0.74 -8.36
C ALA A 103 -6.82 1.45 -8.88
N VAL A 104 -5.65 0.83 -8.74
CA VAL A 104 -4.37 1.29 -9.31
C VAL A 104 -3.82 0.28 -10.30
N ARG A 105 -3.12 0.79 -11.32
CA ARG A 105 -2.51 -0.03 -12.38
C ARG A 105 -1.02 0.27 -12.45
N ALA A 106 -0.18 -0.75 -12.26
CA ALA A 106 1.24 -0.65 -12.53
C ALA A 106 1.46 -0.45 -14.04
N THR A 107 2.05 0.69 -14.41
CA THR A 107 2.45 1.01 -15.79
C THR A 107 3.96 0.96 -15.99
N ARG A 108 4.70 0.79 -14.90
CA ARG A 108 6.17 0.71 -14.85
C ARG A 108 6.57 -0.53 -14.06
N GLY A 109 7.76 -1.05 -14.33
CA GLY A 109 8.33 -2.18 -13.59
C GLY A 109 8.51 -1.86 -12.10
N LYS A 110 8.59 -2.91 -11.27
CA LYS A 110 8.65 -2.83 -9.81
C LYS A 110 9.72 -1.84 -9.29
N VAL A 111 10.95 -1.94 -9.79
CA VAL A 111 12.06 -1.06 -9.40
C VAL A 111 11.75 0.42 -9.67
N ALA A 112 11.24 0.75 -10.87
CA ALA A 112 10.91 2.12 -11.25
C ALA A 112 9.70 2.69 -10.48
N ARG A 113 8.81 1.84 -9.95
CA ARG A 113 7.74 2.27 -9.04
C ARG A 113 8.26 2.50 -7.62
N ALA A 114 9.22 1.69 -7.18
CA ALA A 114 9.80 1.79 -5.84
C ALA A 114 10.76 2.97 -5.69
N GLU A 115 11.41 3.43 -6.75
CA GLU A 115 12.40 4.52 -6.73
C GLU A 115 11.90 5.79 -5.99
N PRO A 116 10.72 6.37 -6.31
CA PRO A 116 10.26 7.57 -5.59
C PRO A 116 9.97 7.32 -4.10
N VAL A 117 9.62 6.08 -3.74
CA VAL A 117 9.40 5.68 -2.34
C VAL A 117 10.73 5.51 -1.62
N ALA A 118 11.73 4.90 -2.25
CA ALA A 118 13.09 4.83 -1.72
C ALA A 118 13.66 6.22 -1.41
N ALA A 119 13.42 7.19 -2.30
CA ALA A 119 13.81 8.59 -2.05
C ALA A 119 13.13 9.20 -0.80
N LEU A 120 11.91 8.78 -0.43
CA LEU A 120 11.28 9.21 0.82
C LEU A 120 11.99 8.61 2.05
N TYR A 121 12.41 7.35 1.97
CA TYR A 121 13.21 6.70 3.02
C TYR A 121 14.59 7.37 3.18
N GLU A 122 15.28 7.64 2.08
CA GLU A 122 16.58 8.36 2.09
C GLU A 122 16.47 9.75 2.71
N GLN A 123 15.33 10.42 2.54
CA GLN A 123 15.04 11.72 3.16
C GLN A 123 14.62 11.62 4.64
N GLY A 124 14.52 10.42 5.21
CA GLY A 124 14.05 10.20 6.58
C GLY A 124 12.56 10.56 6.77
N ARG A 125 11.76 10.46 5.70
CA ARG A 125 10.34 10.87 5.70
C ARG A 125 9.37 9.72 5.90
N VAL A 126 9.86 8.50 6.03
CA VAL A 126 9.05 7.31 6.32
C VAL A 126 9.58 6.67 7.60
N ALA A 127 8.68 6.36 8.52
CA ALA A 127 8.97 5.62 9.74
C ALA A 127 8.11 4.35 9.80
N HIS A 128 8.55 3.37 10.58
CA HIS A 128 7.87 2.09 10.78
C HIS A 128 7.46 1.95 12.23
N MET A 129 6.26 1.42 12.47
CA MET A 129 5.85 0.91 13.77
C MET A 129 6.55 -0.42 14.07
N GLN A 130 6.33 -0.96 15.27
CA GLN A 130 6.87 -2.26 15.67
C GLN A 130 6.18 -3.40 14.90
N ASP A 131 6.76 -4.60 14.94
CA ASP A 131 6.21 -5.83 14.36
C ASP A 131 6.10 -5.84 12.82
N LEU A 132 6.99 -5.10 12.14
CA LEU A 132 7.07 -5.01 10.68
C LEU A 132 8.27 -5.77 10.08
N ASP A 133 8.90 -6.67 10.86
CA ASP A 133 10.16 -7.35 10.48
C ASP A 133 10.06 -8.05 9.11
N ALA A 134 8.93 -8.71 8.82
CA ALA A 134 8.75 -9.43 7.55
C ALA A 134 8.64 -8.50 6.33
N LEU A 135 8.12 -7.28 6.53
CA LEU A 135 8.13 -6.23 5.51
C LEU A 135 9.53 -5.67 5.33
N GLU A 136 10.22 -5.36 6.44
CA GLU A 136 11.60 -4.86 6.44
C GLU A 136 12.57 -5.85 5.77
N ASP A 137 12.42 -7.15 6.04
CA ASP A 137 13.17 -8.22 5.38
C ASP A 137 12.99 -8.18 3.84
N GLN A 138 11.76 -8.00 3.36
CA GLN A 138 11.52 -7.86 1.92
C GLN A 138 12.11 -6.56 1.37
N MET A 139 12.11 -5.47 2.14
CA MET A 139 12.75 -4.22 1.74
C MET A 139 14.27 -4.38 1.62
N CYS A 140 14.91 -5.09 2.55
CA CYS A 140 16.35 -5.38 2.49
C CYS A 140 16.74 -6.24 1.27
N ALA A 141 15.82 -7.10 0.82
CA ALA A 141 16.02 -7.92 -0.38
C ALA A 141 15.74 -7.17 -1.70
N MET A 142 15.27 -5.91 -1.66
CA MET A 142 15.09 -5.11 -2.88
C MET A 142 16.40 -4.44 -3.31
N THR A 143 16.84 -4.77 -4.52
CA THR A 143 18.05 -4.21 -5.13
C THR A 143 17.71 -3.34 -6.34
N THR A 144 18.69 -2.59 -6.84
CA THR A 144 18.56 -1.84 -8.10
C THR A 144 18.32 -2.75 -9.32
N HIS A 145 18.66 -4.03 -9.23
CA HIS A 145 18.43 -5.04 -10.26
C HIS A 145 17.10 -5.79 -10.10
N GLY A 146 16.36 -5.54 -9.02
CA GLY A 146 15.11 -6.23 -8.69
C GLY A 146 15.15 -6.90 -7.32
N PHE A 147 14.15 -7.75 -7.07
CA PHE A 147 14.02 -8.46 -5.81
C PHE A 147 14.95 -9.69 -5.76
N ASP A 148 15.84 -9.73 -4.78
CA ASP A 148 16.76 -10.84 -4.53
C ASP A 148 16.20 -11.78 -3.45
N GLY A 149 15.05 -12.38 -3.77
CA GLY A 149 14.33 -13.29 -2.88
C GLY A 149 13.48 -14.29 -3.66
N LYS A 150 12.98 -15.32 -2.98
CA LYS A 150 12.05 -16.27 -3.60
C LYS A 150 10.65 -15.64 -3.67
N GLY A 151 10.01 -15.78 -4.83
CA GLY A 151 8.65 -15.29 -5.06
C GLY A 151 8.62 -13.80 -5.38
N SER A 152 7.48 -13.17 -5.07
CA SER A 152 7.23 -11.76 -5.32
C SER A 152 7.37 -10.91 -4.03
N PRO A 153 7.86 -9.67 -4.10
CA PRO A 153 7.94 -8.75 -2.96
C PRO A 153 6.58 -8.12 -2.62
N ASP A 154 5.56 -8.95 -2.39
CA ASP A 154 4.15 -8.51 -2.30
C ASP A 154 3.93 -7.46 -1.19
N ARG A 155 4.65 -7.55 -0.07
CA ARG A 155 4.56 -6.54 1.01
C ARG A 155 5.14 -5.21 0.58
N VAL A 156 6.27 -5.23 -0.12
CA VAL A 156 6.91 -4.00 -0.62
C VAL A 156 6.07 -3.38 -1.72
N ASP A 157 5.49 -4.18 -2.61
CA ASP A 157 4.58 -3.67 -3.64
C ASP A 157 3.35 -2.99 -3.01
N ALA A 158 2.74 -3.60 -1.98
CA ALA A 158 1.66 -2.98 -1.20
C ALA A 158 2.11 -1.68 -0.49
N LEU A 159 3.27 -1.69 0.17
CA LEU A 159 3.88 -0.51 0.80
C LEU A 159 4.10 0.62 -0.20
N VAL A 160 4.63 0.30 -1.39
CA VAL A 160 4.87 1.27 -2.47
C VAL A 160 3.56 1.93 -2.89
N TRP A 161 2.47 1.15 -3.00
CA TRP A 161 1.16 1.70 -3.30
C TRP A 161 0.63 2.61 -2.18
N ALA A 162 0.77 2.21 -0.91
CA ALA A 162 0.35 3.01 0.24
C ALA A 162 1.05 4.38 0.26
N LEU A 163 2.38 4.39 0.15
CA LEU A 163 3.17 5.63 0.17
C LEU A 163 2.97 6.48 -1.09
N THR A 164 2.69 5.84 -2.23
CA THR A 164 2.34 6.53 -3.47
C THR A 164 1.03 7.29 -3.33
N GLU A 165 -0.01 6.64 -2.80
CA GLU A 165 -1.32 7.26 -2.55
C GLU A 165 -1.21 8.40 -1.54
N LEU A 166 -0.48 8.20 -0.45
CA LEU A 166 -0.43 9.14 0.66
C LEU A 166 0.40 10.39 0.36
N VAL A 167 1.54 10.22 -0.33
CA VAL A 167 2.56 11.27 -0.47
C VAL A 167 2.82 11.63 -1.92
N ILE A 168 3.12 10.65 -2.78
CA ILE A 168 3.67 10.92 -4.13
C ILE A 168 2.59 11.51 -5.05
N GLU A 169 1.42 10.89 -5.13
CA GLU A 169 0.31 11.38 -5.97
C GLU A 169 -0.16 12.77 -5.52
N PRO A 170 -0.45 13.03 -4.23
CA PRO A 170 -0.78 14.36 -3.75
C PRO A 170 0.32 15.40 -4.05
N ALA A 171 1.60 15.06 -3.86
CA ALA A 171 2.70 15.96 -4.17
C ALA A 171 2.83 16.27 -5.68
N ALA A 172 2.56 15.30 -6.55
CA ALA A 172 2.52 15.51 -7.99
C ALA A 172 1.36 16.44 -8.39
N SER A 173 0.20 16.30 -7.75
CA SER A 173 -0.95 17.18 -7.98
C SER A 173 -0.69 18.62 -7.52
N TRP A 174 0.08 18.81 -6.44
CA TRP A 174 0.50 20.14 -5.98
C TRP A 174 1.46 20.83 -6.97
N ARG A 175 2.37 20.06 -7.60
CA ARG A 175 3.27 20.56 -8.65
C ARG A 175 2.56 20.88 -9.98
N ARG A 176 1.37 20.31 -10.19
CA ARG A 176 0.55 20.48 -11.41
C ARG A 176 -0.93 20.59 -11.06
N PRO A 177 -1.37 21.72 -10.47
CA PRO A 177 -2.77 21.88 -10.09
C PRO A 177 -3.65 21.79 -11.34
N ARG A 178 -4.43 20.72 -11.44
CA ARG A 178 -5.48 20.58 -12.44
C ARG A 178 -6.75 21.18 -11.83
N MET A 179 -7.32 22.20 -12.47
CA MET A 179 -8.64 22.70 -12.09
C MET A 179 -9.64 21.55 -12.21
N ARG A 180 -10.27 21.17 -11.09
CA ARG A 180 -11.45 20.31 -11.10
C ARG A 180 -12.62 21.18 -11.54
N ALA A 181 -13.14 20.94 -12.74
CA ALA A 181 -14.45 21.44 -13.12
C ALA A 181 -15.50 20.61 -12.37
N LEU A 182 -16.41 21.30 -11.66
CA LEU A 182 -17.58 20.72 -11.02
C LEU A 182 -18.70 20.49 -12.04
#